data_AF-A0A5C6F4U5-F1
#
_entry.id   AF-A0A5C6F4U5-F1
#
_cell.length_a   1.000
_cell.length_b   1.000
_cell.length_c   1.000
_cell.angle_alpha   90.00
_cell.angle_beta   90.00
_cell.angle_gamma   90.00
#
_symmetry.space_group_name_H-M   'P 1'
#
loop_
_entity.id
_entity.type
_entity.pdbx_description
1 polymer ?
#
loop_
_entity_poly.entity_id
_entity_poly.type
_entity_poly.pdbx_seq_one_letter_code
_entity_poly.pdbx_strand_id
1 'polypeptide(L)'
;MTADSTTDSATASPKGDDKNASILGGVPQMHAETGYEEIEGVVPLRFSGYVCLLLGLISVVALVGLPALVFPALAIVFGLFALRPYYGRKPAGRTPAMIGLSLAIAFAACGYGVVALKSYTLGSQAKYYTHQYMELVANDFEELAIELGKDYKNRFAETMPLSDFYVNDEEQNGDGADESGMPMESQPTAIDEFRGNGAHIEMRRQGPGADWKLDSPVRVYHQFGIDRAEVNWRADGSDQVVQFFMQYLIDPNDVGQWHIELVQIKRERLVAESIL
;
A
#
# COMPACT_ATOMS: atom_id res chain seq x y z
N MET A 1 -45.47 -3.47 26.52
CA MET A 1 -45.02 -3.10 27.87
C MET A 1 -44.30 -1.77 27.76
N THR A 2 -44.86 -0.78 28.43
CA THR A 2 -44.47 0.64 28.50
C THR A 2 -43.26 0.85 29.40
N ALA A 3 -42.36 1.77 29.02
CA ALA A 3 -41.53 2.52 29.97
C ALA A 3 -41.01 3.81 29.30
N ASP A 4 -41.59 4.94 29.72
CA ASP A 4 -41.03 6.29 29.64
C ASP A 4 -39.92 6.45 30.69
N SER A 5 -38.95 7.37 30.49
CA SER A 5 -38.69 8.48 31.43
C SER A 5 -37.58 9.45 30.95
N THR A 6 -38.01 10.68 30.63
CA THR A 6 -37.52 11.98 31.14
C THR A 6 -36.02 12.29 31.19
N THR A 7 -35.62 13.40 30.56
CA THR A 7 -34.45 14.19 30.97
C THR A 7 -34.78 15.68 30.89
N ASP A 8 -34.46 16.35 31.99
CA ASP A 8 -34.93 17.65 32.44
C ASP A 8 -34.35 18.86 31.69
N SER A 9 -35.16 19.91 31.64
CA SER A 9 -34.81 21.27 31.25
C SER A 9 -34.30 22.05 32.46
N ALA A 10 -33.10 22.62 32.38
CA ALA A 10 -32.57 23.52 33.41
C ALA A 10 -32.76 24.98 33.00
N THR A 11 -33.66 25.66 33.72
CA THR A 11 -33.94 27.10 33.67
C THR A 11 -33.09 27.80 34.73
N ALA A 12 -32.25 28.77 34.35
CA ALA A 12 -31.55 29.63 35.30
C ALA A 12 -32.21 31.02 35.38
N SER A 13 -32.67 31.39 36.58
CA SER A 13 -33.25 32.68 36.93
C SER A 13 -32.19 33.78 37.13
N PRO A 14 -32.54 35.07 36.90
CA PRO A 14 -31.73 36.22 37.25
C PRO A 14 -32.18 36.84 38.60
N LYS A 15 -31.23 37.38 39.39
CA LYS A 15 -31.55 38.33 40.47
C LYS A 15 -30.31 39.04 41.01
N GLY A 16 -30.40 40.35 41.18
CA GLY A 16 -29.51 41.11 42.08
C GLY A 16 -29.21 42.53 41.62
N ASP A 17 -30.14 43.44 41.85
CA ASP A 17 -29.94 44.90 41.86
C ASP A 17 -28.94 45.33 42.95
N ASP A 18 -28.16 46.37 42.68
CA ASP A 18 -27.78 47.35 43.72
C ASP A 18 -27.69 48.76 43.10
N LYS A 19 -28.56 49.64 43.61
CA LYS A 19 -28.54 51.09 43.41
C LYS A 19 -27.84 51.72 44.61
N ASN A 20 -26.93 52.66 44.39
CA ASN A 20 -27.05 54.05 44.87
C ASN A 20 -25.71 54.83 44.84
N ALA A 21 -25.76 55.94 44.09
CA ALA A 21 -25.32 57.27 44.47
C ALA A 21 -23.89 57.47 45.06
N SER A 22 -23.00 57.99 44.22
CA SER A 22 -22.21 59.16 44.58
C SER A 22 -22.16 60.14 43.40
N ILE A 23 -23.14 61.04 43.39
CA ILE A 23 -23.11 62.32 42.69
C ILE A 23 -22.24 63.23 43.56
N LEU A 24 -21.05 63.62 43.07
CA LEU A 24 -20.35 64.88 43.38
C LEU A 24 -18.97 64.84 42.70
N GLY A 25 -18.82 65.61 41.62
CA GLY A 25 -17.54 65.73 40.90
C GLY A 25 -17.69 65.94 39.39
N GLY A 26 -18.75 66.63 38.95
CA GLY A 26 -18.91 67.05 37.56
C GLY A 26 -17.93 68.16 37.21
N VAL A 27 -16.69 67.80 36.92
CA VAL A 27 -15.82 68.62 36.09
C VAL A 27 -16.25 68.36 34.64
N PRO A 28 -16.64 69.39 33.87
CA PRO A 28 -16.88 69.21 32.44
C PRO A 28 -15.53 68.91 31.78
N GLN A 29 -15.20 67.63 31.65
CA GLN A 29 -14.16 67.21 30.72
C GLN A 29 -14.69 67.52 29.34
N MET A 30 -14.16 68.58 28.73
CA MET A 30 -14.22 68.76 27.29
C MET A 30 -13.62 67.48 26.68
N HIS A 31 -14.49 66.55 26.31
CA HIS A 31 -14.15 65.50 25.38
C HIS A 31 -13.83 66.23 24.09
N ALA A 32 -12.54 66.39 23.85
CA ALA A 32 -12.04 66.62 22.51
C ALA A 32 -12.43 65.37 21.73
N GLU A 33 -13.61 65.42 21.12
CA GLU A 33 -13.97 64.61 19.98
C GLU A 33 -13.08 65.04 18.80
N THR A 34 -11.78 64.80 18.97
CA THR A 34 -10.87 64.55 17.86
C THR A 34 -11.36 63.24 17.27
N GLY A 35 -12.24 63.36 16.27
CA GLY A 35 -12.47 62.34 15.27
C GLY A 35 -11.15 62.05 14.56
N TYR A 36 -10.26 61.32 15.22
CA TYR A 36 -9.46 60.36 14.50
C TYR A 36 -10.49 59.33 14.06
N GLU A 37 -10.83 59.33 12.77
CA GLU A 37 -11.23 58.09 12.14
C GLU A 37 -10.22 57.06 12.66
N GLU A 38 -10.67 56.10 13.49
CA GLU A 38 -9.88 54.90 13.73
C GLU A 38 -9.61 54.40 12.32
N ILE A 39 -8.40 54.65 11.80
CA ILE A 39 -7.94 54.06 10.55
C ILE A 39 -8.17 52.58 10.80
N GLU A 40 -9.24 52.06 10.20
CA GLU A 40 -9.79 50.74 10.43
C GLU A 40 -8.61 49.80 10.27
N GLY A 41 -8.04 49.38 11.40
CA GLY A 41 -6.67 48.89 11.42
C GLY A 41 -6.60 47.66 10.53
N VAL A 42 -6.08 47.84 9.31
CA VAL A 42 -6.14 46.83 8.26
C VAL A 42 -5.52 45.57 8.81
N VAL A 43 -6.37 44.56 9.03
CA VAL A 43 -5.93 43.29 9.62
C VAL A 43 -4.87 42.71 8.69
N PRO A 44 -3.67 42.32 9.20
CA PRO A 44 -2.60 41.82 8.35
C PRO A 44 -3.09 40.55 7.63
N LEU A 45 -3.16 40.63 6.30
CA LEU A 45 -3.64 39.54 5.46
C LEU A 45 -2.50 38.55 5.18
N ARG A 46 -2.67 37.31 5.65
CA ARG A 46 -1.70 36.24 5.41
C ARG A 46 -2.10 35.45 4.17
N PHE A 47 -1.62 35.88 3.01
CA PHE A 47 -1.89 35.22 1.72
C PHE A 47 -1.50 33.72 1.73
N SER A 48 -0.44 33.37 2.46
CA SER A 48 0.00 31.97 2.64
C SER A 48 -1.09 31.04 3.18
N GLY A 49 -2.04 31.56 3.97
CA GLY A 49 -3.16 30.75 4.49
C GLY A 49 -4.17 30.34 3.42
N TYR A 50 -4.41 31.21 2.44
CA TYR A 50 -5.28 30.90 1.29
C TYR A 50 -4.57 29.96 0.32
N VAL A 51 -3.26 30.14 0.10
CA VAL A 51 -2.44 29.20 -0.68
C VAL A 51 -2.44 27.81 -0.04
N CYS A 52 -2.30 27.73 1.29
CA CYS A 52 -2.41 26.47 2.03
C CYS A 52 -3.77 25.79 1.84
N LEU A 53 -4.86 26.54 1.83
CA LEU A 53 -6.20 26.00 1.57
C LEU A 53 -6.31 25.42 0.16
N LEU A 54 -5.85 26.16 -0.86
CA LEU A 54 -5.87 25.69 -2.25
C LEU A 54 -5.01 24.42 -2.44
N LEU A 55 -3.81 24.39 -1.87
CA LEU A 55 -2.95 23.21 -1.91
C LEU A 55 -3.55 22.04 -1.11
N GLY A 56 -4.20 22.31 0.02
CA GLY A 56 -4.92 21.29 0.80
C GLY A 56 -6.08 20.66 0.03
N LEU A 57 -6.79 21.44 -0.80
CA LEU A 57 -7.84 20.91 -1.69
C LEU A 57 -7.23 20.08 -2.84
N ILE A 58 -6.15 20.55 -3.46
CA ILE A 58 -5.43 19.83 -4.53
C ILE A 58 -4.76 18.55 -4.00
N SER A 59 -4.52 18.45 -2.69
CA SER A 59 -3.91 17.28 -2.06
C SER A 59 -4.72 15.99 -2.22
N VAL A 60 -5.98 16.05 -2.68
CA VAL A 60 -6.75 14.86 -3.09
C VAL A 60 -6.01 14.04 -4.15
N VAL A 61 -5.18 14.67 -4.99
CA VAL A 61 -4.37 13.97 -6.02
C VAL A 61 -3.33 13.03 -5.38
N ALA A 62 -2.97 13.22 -4.11
CA ALA A 62 -2.10 12.30 -3.38
C ALA A 62 -2.65 10.87 -3.28
N LEU A 63 -3.95 10.66 -3.50
CA LEU A 63 -4.57 9.34 -3.57
C LEU A 63 -4.18 8.55 -4.83
N VAL A 64 -3.71 9.24 -5.88
CA VAL A 64 -3.36 8.60 -7.17
C VAL A 64 -2.00 7.90 -7.09
N GLY A 65 -1.06 8.40 -6.28
CA GLY A 65 0.24 7.76 -6.14
C GLY A 65 1.26 8.54 -5.31
N LEU A 66 2.37 7.87 -4.98
CA LEU A 66 3.44 8.41 -4.15
C LEU A 66 4.02 9.75 -4.64
N PRO A 67 4.27 9.98 -5.95
CA PRO A 67 4.80 11.26 -6.41
C PRO A 67 3.88 12.46 -6.12
N ALA A 68 2.58 12.22 -5.99
CA ALA A 68 1.61 13.27 -5.69
C ALA A 68 1.59 13.68 -4.20
N LEU A 69 2.31 13.00 -3.32
CA LEU A 69 2.50 13.42 -1.92
C LEU A 69 3.28 14.74 -1.77
N VAL A 70 3.87 15.25 -2.85
CA VAL A 70 4.50 16.58 -2.87
C VAL A 70 3.48 17.69 -2.57
N PHE A 71 2.24 17.59 -3.04
CA PHE A 71 1.21 18.60 -2.82
C PHE A 71 0.83 18.78 -1.34
N PRO A 72 0.47 17.72 -0.58
CA PRO A 72 0.21 17.88 0.84
C PRO A 72 1.46 18.27 1.63
N ALA A 73 2.66 17.84 1.23
CA ALA A 73 3.90 18.29 1.86
C ALA A 73 4.08 19.81 1.74
N LEU A 74 3.89 20.38 0.55
CA LEU A 74 3.90 21.83 0.33
C LEU A 74 2.79 22.53 1.12
N ALA A 75 1.58 21.98 1.12
CA ALA A 75 0.46 22.52 1.88
C ALA A 75 0.78 22.62 3.38
N ILE A 76 1.43 21.59 3.95
CA ILE A 76 1.87 21.57 5.34
C ILE A 76 2.92 22.68 5.59
N VAL A 77 3.92 22.83 4.73
CA VAL A 77 4.95 23.87 4.86
C VAL A 77 4.33 25.27 4.83
N PHE A 78 3.45 25.56 3.85
CA PHE A 78 2.75 26.84 3.78
C PHE A 78 1.78 27.06 4.95
N GLY A 79 1.11 26.00 5.41
CA GLY A 79 0.25 26.02 6.58
C GLY A 79 1.00 26.37 7.86
N LEU A 80 2.16 25.76 8.09
CA LEU A 80 3.04 26.08 9.22
C LEU A 80 3.53 27.53 9.16
N PHE A 81 3.91 28.02 7.97
CA PHE A 81 4.31 29.42 7.79
C PHE A 81 3.14 30.39 8.05
N ALA A 82 1.93 30.05 7.60
CA ALA A 82 0.72 30.83 7.86
C ALA A 82 0.32 30.84 9.34
N LEU A 83 0.64 29.78 10.09
CA LEU A 83 0.36 29.62 11.52
C LEU A 83 1.41 30.23 12.45
N ARG A 84 2.49 30.82 11.92
CA ARG A 84 3.54 31.50 12.70
C ARG A 84 2.94 32.40 13.79
N PRO A 85 3.45 32.34 15.04
CA PRO A 85 2.94 33.15 16.14
C PRO A 85 2.87 34.63 15.77
N TYR A 86 1.85 35.30 16.28
CA TYR A 86 1.61 36.73 16.07
C TYR A 86 1.40 37.41 17.42
N TYR A 87 1.82 38.67 17.49
CA TYR A 87 1.55 39.55 18.62
C TYR A 87 0.55 40.60 18.13
N GLY A 88 -0.63 40.69 18.75
CA GLY A 88 -1.68 41.66 18.38
C GLY A 88 -2.99 41.03 17.87
N ARG A 89 -3.71 41.74 16.97
CA ARG A 89 -5.01 41.32 16.41
C ARG A 89 -4.86 40.06 15.54
N LYS A 90 -5.88 39.19 15.56
CA LYS A 90 -5.89 37.91 14.83
C LYS A 90 -5.80 38.14 13.31
N PRO A 91 -4.77 37.63 12.62
CA PRO A 91 -4.61 37.85 11.18
C PRO A 91 -5.68 37.13 10.36
N ALA A 92 -6.14 37.77 9.29
CA ALA A 92 -7.01 37.17 8.29
C ALA A 92 -6.21 36.10 7.51
N GLY A 93 -6.74 34.89 7.41
CA GLY A 93 -6.05 33.75 6.77
C GLY A 93 -5.68 32.58 7.70
N ARG A 94 -5.84 32.73 9.02
CA ARG A 94 -5.56 31.62 9.97
C ARG A 94 -6.58 30.48 9.86
N THR A 95 -7.87 30.80 9.74
CA THR A 95 -8.94 29.81 9.58
C THR A 95 -8.81 28.99 8.30
N PRO A 96 -8.61 29.58 7.09
CA PRO A 96 -8.38 28.79 5.90
C PRO A 96 -7.08 27.98 5.98
N ALA A 97 -6.02 28.49 6.62
CA ALA A 97 -4.79 27.73 6.85
C ALA A 97 -5.02 26.46 7.71
N MET A 98 -5.82 26.56 8.78
CA MET A 98 -6.16 25.42 9.62
C MET A 98 -6.94 24.35 8.85
N ILE A 99 -7.93 24.76 8.05
CA ILE A 99 -8.71 23.83 7.21
C ILE A 99 -7.81 23.17 6.17
N GLY A 100 -7.01 23.96 5.46
CA GLY A 100 -6.07 23.47 4.45
C GLY A 100 -5.05 22.47 5.02
N LEU A 101 -4.51 22.76 6.21
CA LEU A 101 -3.57 21.88 6.90
C LEU A 101 -4.23 20.56 7.31
N SER A 102 -5.43 20.60 7.89
CA SER A 102 -6.16 19.39 8.27
C SER A 102 -6.46 18.50 7.06
N LEU A 103 -6.89 19.11 5.94
CA LEU A 103 -7.12 18.39 4.69
C LEU A 103 -5.83 17.77 4.13
N ALA A 104 -4.74 18.53 4.12
CA ALA A 104 -3.45 18.05 3.64
C ALA A 104 -2.94 16.84 4.44
N ILE A 105 -3.06 16.87 5.78
CA ILE A 105 -2.66 15.76 6.65
C ILE A 105 -3.56 14.54 6.39
N ALA A 106 -4.87 14.74 6.31
CA ALA A 106 -5.81 13.65 6.05
C ALA A 106 -5.56 12.96 4.71
N PHE A 107 -5.35 13.73 3.63
CA PHE A 107 -5.04 13.18 2.31
C PHE A 107 -3.65 12.57 2.23
N ALA A 108 -2.64 13.14 2.90
CA ALA A 108 -1.31 12.54 2.98
C ALA A 108 -1.35 11.17 3.68
N ALA A 109 -2.02 11.09 4.83
CA ALA A 109 -2.18 9.85 5.59
C ALA A 109 -2.96 8.80 4.79
N CYS A 110 -4.06 9.21 4.12
CA CYS A 110 -4.86 8.31 3.30
C CYS A 110 -4.09 7.83 2.06
N GLY A 111 -3.44 8.73 1.31
CA GLY A 111 -2.68 8.41 0.11
C GLY A 111 -1.51 7.47 0.39
N TYR A 112 -0.74 7.74 1.45
CA TYR A 112 0.31 6.84 1.90
C TYR A 112 -0.27 5.50 2.41
N GLY A 113 -1.35 5.57 3.18
CA GLY A 113 -2.02 4.40 3.77
C GLY A 113 -2.51 3.41 2.71
N VAL A 114 -3.11 3.88 1.62
CA VAL A 114 -3.58 3.02 0.51
C VAL A 114 -2.41 2.26 -0.12
N VAL A 115 -1.30 2.93 -0.41
CA VAL A 115 -0.12 2.29 -1.02
C VAL A 115 0.54 1.29 -0.07
N ALA A 116 0.67 1.66 1.21
CA ALA A 116 1.24 0.79 2.24
C ALA A 116 0.36 -0.45 2.47
N LEU A 117 -0.96 -0.26 2.60
CA LEU A 117 -1.91 -1.35 2.79
C LEU A 117 -1.96 -2.27 1.57
N LYS A 118 -1.96 -1.73 0.35
CA LYS A 118 -1.87 -2.51 -0.88
C LYS A 118 -0.61 -3.39 -0.87
N SER A 119 0.55 -2.80 -0.57
CA SER A 119 1.82 -3.53 -0.54
C SER A 119 1.84 -4.61 0.54
N TYR A 120 1.26 -4.33 1.71
CA TYR A 120 1.14 -5.29 2.80
C TYR A 120 0.20 -6.46 2.45
N THR A 121 -0.98 -6.17 1.91
CA THR A 121 -1.97 -7.19 1.52
C THR A 121 -1.43 -8.07 0.40
N LEU A 122 -0.88 -7.47 -0.66
CA LEU A 122 -0.27 -8.22 -1.76
C LEU A 122 0.93 -9.03 -1.26
N GLY A 123 1.79 -8.47 -0.41
CA GLY A 123 2.94 -9.17 0.16
C GLY A 123 2.52 -10.37 1.02
N SER A 124 1.46 -10.24 1.81
CA SER A 124 0.92 -11.34 2.63
C SER A 124 0.31 -12.45 1.77
N GLN A 125 -0.42 -12.10 0.70
CA GLN A 125 -0.98 -13.08 -0.23
C GLN A 125 0.13 -13.81 -1.01
N ALA A 126 1.12 -13.06 -1.50
CA ALA A 126 2.32 -13.59 -2.15
C ALA A 126 3.07 -14.59 -1.25
N LYS A 127 3.26 -14.22 0.03
CA LYS A 127 3.86 -15.12 1.03
C LYS A 127 3.05 -16.40 1.20
N TYR A 128 1.74 -16.29 1.38
CA TYR A 128 0.88 -17.45 1.57
C TYR A 128 0.89 -18.36 0.33
N TYR A 129 0.76 -17.77 -0.86
CA TYR A 129 0.73 -18.50 -2.12
C TYR A 129 2.04 -19.25 -2.41
N THR A 130 3.20 -18.61 -2.21
CA THR A 130 4.51 -19.28 -2.37
C THR A 130 4.71 -20.40 -1.34
N HIS A 131 4.24 -20.22 -0.11
CA HIS A 131 4.30 -21.29 0.89
C HIS A 131 3.48 -22.51 0.47
N GLN A 132 2.24 -22.31 0.02
CA GLN A 132 1.39 -23.39 -0.49
C GLN A 132 2.01 -24.08 -1.71
N TYR A 133 2.61 -23.30 -2.61
CA TYR A 133 3.34 -23.84 -3.76
C TYR A 133 4.50 -24.74 -3.32
N MET A 134 5.37 -24.27 -2.41
CA MET A 134 6.48 -25.08 -1.89
C MET A 134 5.99 -26.36 -1.21
N GLU A 135 4.87 -26.31 -0.50
CA GLU A 135 4.26 -27.47 0.13
C GLU A 135 3.82 -28.51 -0.90
N LEU A 136 3.24 -28.08 -2.03
CA LEU A 136 2.91 -28.99 -3.13
C LEU A 136 4.14 -29.63 -3.76
N VAL A 137 5.19 -28.84 -4.01
CA VAL A 137 6.46 -29.37 -4.54
C VAL A 137 7.10 -30.35 -3.58
N ALA A 138 7.08 -30.06 -2.28
CA ALA A 138 7.66 -30.92 -1.24
C ALA A 138 6.88 -32.22 -1.02
N ASN A 139 5.59 -32.26 -1.39
CA ASN A 139 4.74 -33.46 -1.35
C ASN A 139 4.73 -34.23 -2.69
N ASP A 140 5.60 -33.88 -3.64
CA ASP A 140 5.66 -34.48 -4.98
C ASP A 140 4.36 -34.38 -5.80
N PHE A 141 3.53 -33.35 -5.54
CA PHE A 141 2.37 -33.02 -6.39
C PHE A 141 2.80 -32.14 -7.57
N GLU A 142 3.65 -32.70 -8.44
CA GLU A 142 4.31 -31.98 -9.54
C GLU A 142 3.31 -31.38 -10.53
N GLU A 143 2.27 -32.12 -10.91
CA GLU A 143 1.29 -31.70 -11.91
C GLU A 143 0.51 -30.47 -11.45
N LEU A 144 0.10 -30.47 -10.18
CA LEU A 144 -0.62 -29.36 -9.58
C LEU A 144 0.29 -28.14 -9.42
N ALA A 145 1.55 -28.34 -9.03
CA ALA A 145 2.54 -27.27 -8.95
C ALA A 145 2.82 -26.65 -10.34
N ILE A 146 2.92 -27.46 -11.39
CA ILE A 146 3.08 -26.97 -12.76
C ILE A 146 1.86 -26.12 -13.17
N GLU A 147 0.64 -26.59 -12.91
CA GLU A 147 -0.58 -25.85 -13.22
C GLU A 147 -0.68 -24.53 -12.43
N LEU A 148 -0.37 -24.53 -11.15
CA LEU A 148 -0.32 -23.30 -10.34
C LEU A 148 0.70 -22.30 -10.90
N GLY A 149 1.82 -22.81 -11.41
CA GLY A 149 2.84 -22.03 -12.09
C GLY A 149 2.35 -21.36 -13.38
N LYS A 150 1.30 -21.85 -14.05
CA LYS A 150 0.77 -21.26 -15.29
C LYS A 150 -0.08 -20.01 -15.05
N ASP A 151 -0.23 -19.18 -16.10
CA ASP A 151 -1.20 -18.08 -16.12
C ASP A 151 -2.62 -18.65 -16.04
N TYR A 152 -3.55 -17.96 -15.37
CA TYR A 152 -4.93 -18.41 -15.16
C TYR A 152 -5.64 -18.77 -16.47
N LYS A 153 -5.28 -18.13 -17.59
CA LYS A 153 -5.84 -18.39 -18.93
C LYS A 153 -5.42 -19.75 -19.49
N ASN A 154 -4.27 -20.24 -19.04
CA ASN A 154 -3.63 -21.45 -19.54
C ASN A 154 -3.73 -22.62 -18.55
N ARG A 155 -4.44 -22.44 -17.43
CA ARG A 155 -4.69 -23.50 -16.45
C ARG A 155 -5.81 -24.39 -16.92
N PHE A 156 -5.68 -25.69 -16.67
CA PHE A 156 -6.79 -26.62 -16.88
C PHE A 156 -7.91 -26.40 -15.86
N ALA A 157 -9.10 -26.88 -16.21
CA ALA A 157 -10.24 -26.88 -15.29
C ALA A 157 -9.97 -27.79 -14.10
N GLU A 158 -10.48 -27.43 -12.92
CA GLU A 158 -10.31 -28.17 -11.66
C GLU A 158 -10.78 -29.64 -11.74
N THR A 159 -11.75 -29.93 -12.63
CA THR A 159 -12.29 -31.28 -12.81
C THR A 159 -11.49 -32.16 -13.77
N MET A 160 -10.43 -31.64 -14.39
CA MET A 160 -9.62 -32.39 -15.35
C MET A 160 -8.62 -33.29 -14.61
N PRO A 161 -8.50 -34.60 -14.98
CA PRO A 161 -7.49 -35.47 -14.40
C PRO A 161 -6.10 -35.08 -14.90
N LEU A 162 -5.40 -34.25 -14.13
CA LEU A 162 -4.07 -33.72 -14.48
C LEU A 162 -3.03 -34.84 -14.62
N SER A 163 -3.05 -35.83 -13.71
CA SER A 163 -2.13 -36.97 -13.75
C SER A 163 -2.15 -37.67 -15.10
N ASP A 164 -3.35 -37.98 -15.59
CA ASP A 164 -3.52 -38.73 -16.84
C ASP A 164 -3.07 -37.89 -18.03
N PHE A 165 -3.33 -36.58 -18.03
CA PHE A 165 -2.89 -35.69 -19.09
C PHE A 165 -1.36 -35.65 -19.19
N TYR A 166 -0.68 -35.48 -18.07
CA TYR A 166 0.77 -35.35 -18.03
C TYR A 166 1.51 -36.67 -18.28
N VAL A 167 0.99 -37.80 -17.79
CA VAL A 167 1.55 -39.13 -18.09
C VAL A 167 1.45 -39.44 -19.59
N ASN A 168 0.31 -39.13 -20.22
CA ASN A 168 0.16 -39.34 -21.66
C ASN A 168 1.09 -38.42 -22.48
N ASP A 169 1.35 -37.19 -22.02
CA ASP A 169 2.29 -36.27 -22.66
C ASP A 169 3.74 -36.77 -22.55
N GLU A 170 4.14 -37.31 -21.39
CA GLU A 170 5.44 -37.98 -21.21
C GLU A 170 5.58 -39.21 -22.12
N GLU A 171 4.57 -40.10 -22.19
CA GLU A 171 4.61 -41.28 -23.06
C GLU A 171 4.66 -40.90 -24.55
N GLN A 172 3.89 -39.89 -24.96
CA GLN A 172 3.82 -39.46 -26.36
C GLN A 172 5.10 -38.75 -26.82
N ASN A 173 5.73 -37.96 -25.95
CA ASN A 173 6.92 -37.18 -26.29
C ASN A 173 8.25 -37.91 -25.94
N GLY A 174 8.22 -38.83 -24.97
CA GLY A 174 9.40 -39.52 -24.45
C GLY A 174 9.84 -40.76 -25.23
N ASP A 175 8.89 -41.51 -25.80
CA ASP A 175 9.17 -42.78 -26.50
C ASP A 175 8.93 -42.73 -28.02
N GLY A 176 8.77 -41.53 -28.57
CA GLY A 176 8.62 -41.28 -30.00
C GLY A 176 9.88 -41.60 -30.81
N ALA A 177 10.21 -42.89 -30.96
CA ALA A 177 11.01 -43.37 -32.06
C ALA A 177 10.24 -43.06 -33.34
N ASP A 178 10.54 -41.91 -33.94
CA ASP A 178 10.00 -41.54 -35.24
C ASP A 178 10.25 -42.70 -36.22
N GLU A 179 9.23 -43.07 -36.99
CA GLU A 179 9.26 -44.22 -37.93
C GLU A 179 10.39 -44.09 -38.98
N SER A 180 10.99 -42.88 -39.05
CA SER A 180 12.12 -42.47 -39.88
C SER A 180 13.50 -42.92 -39.36
N GLY A 181 13.62 -43.45 -38.14
CA GLY A 181 14.88 -43.98 -37.58
C GLY A 181 15.97 -42.94 -37.33
N MET A 182 15.63 -41.65 -37.38
CA MET A 182 16.54 -40.55 -37.05
C MET A 182 16.35 -40.17 -35.58
N PRO A 183 17.42 -39.93 -34.81
CA PRO A 183 17.29 -39.44 -33.44
C PRO A 183 16.72 -38.02 -33.50
N MET A 184 15.42 -37.88 -33.21
CA MET A 184 14.84 -36.58 -32.91
C MET A 184 15.37 -36.18 -31.53
N GLU A 185 15.94 -34.98 -31.40
CA GLU A 185 16.25 -34.42 -30.08
C GLU A 185 14.95 -34.36 -29.29
N SER A 186 14.80 -35.21 -28.27
CA SER A 186 13.66 -35.20 -27.36
C SER A 186 13.59 -33.83 -26.71
N GLN A 187 12.56 -33.04 -27.03
CA GLN A 187 12.32 -31.79 -26.34
C GLN A 187 11.96 -32.13 -24.88
N PRO A 188 12.55 -31.44 -23.90
CA PRO A 188 12.22 -31.70 -22.50
C PRO A 188 10.73 -31.42 -22.28
N THR A 189 10.05 -32.35 -21.63
CA THR A 189 8.64 -32.15 -21.26
C THR A 189 8.55 -31.08 -20.16
N ALA A 190 7.36 -30.52 -19.95
CA ALA A 190 7.15 -29.56 -18.86
C ALA A 190 7.50 -30.15 -17.48
N ILE A 191 7.30 -31.46 -17.32
CA ILE A 191 7.69 -32.18 -16.10
C ILE A 191 9.21 -32.31 -15.99
N ASP A 192 9.92 -32.63 -17.08
CA ASP A 192 11.38 -32.71 -17.05
C ASP A 192 12.02 -31.37 -16.69
N GLU A 193 11.51 -30.27 -17.27
CA GLU A 193 11.94 -28.92 -16.93
C GLU A 193 11.66 -28.60 -15.45
N PHE A 194 10.47 -28.98 -14.97
CA PHE A 194 10.07 -28.80 -13.58
C PHE A 194 10.98 -29.59 -12.62
N ARG A 195 11.27 -30.85 -12.94
CA ARG A 195 12.14 -31.75 -12.15
C ARG A 195 13.59 -31.30 -12.16
N GLY A 196 14.06 -30.77 -13.29
CA GLY A 196 15.42 -30.25 -13.47
C GLY A 196 15.67 -28.89 -12.81
N ASN A 197 14.63 -28.18 -12.37
CA ASN A 197 14.79 -26.89 -11.71
C ASN A 197 15.45 -27.06 -10.33
N GLY A 198 16.64 -26.45 -10.15
CA GLY A 198 17.40 -26.53 -8.90
C GLY A 198 16.63 -26.04 -7.66
N ALA A 199 15.70 -25.10 -7.81
CA ALA A 199 14.85 -24.66 -6.70
C ALA A 199 13.84 -25.72 -6.28
N HIS A 200 13.22 -26.42 -7.24
CA HIS A 200 12.29 -27.51 -6.94
C HIS A 200 13.01 -28.72 -6.35
N ILE A 201 14.23 -29.01 -6.83
CA ILE A 201 15.11 -30.02 -6.22
C ILE A 201 15.40 -29.66 -4.76
N GLU A 202 15.73 -28.41 -4.47
CA GLU A 202 15.97 -27.95 -3.10
C GLU A 202 14.70 -28.08 -2.23
N MET A 203 13.53 -27.69 -2.73
CA MET A 203 12.25 -27.86 -2.01
C MET A 203 11.99 -29.31 -1.65
N ARG A 204 12.15 -30.23 -2.62
CA ARG A 204 11.98 -31.67 -2.39
C ARG A 204 13.02 -32.25 -1.45
N ARG A 205 14.27 -31.79 -1.55
CA ARG A 205 15.37 -32.23 -0.65
C ARG A 205 15.06 -31.94 0.82
N GLN A 206 14.43 -30.81 1.11
CA GLN A 206 14.03 -30.45 2.47
C GLN A 206 12.81 -31.26 2.95
N GLY A 207 11.97 -31.71 2.02
CA GLY A 207 10.80 -32.55 2.29
C GLY A 207 9.60 -31.79 2.86
N PRO A 208 8.45 -32.48 3.00
CA PRO A 208 7.25 -31.88 3.52
C PRO A 208 7.41 -31.56 5.02
N GLY A 209 7.01 -30.35 5.42
CA GLY A 209 7.10 -29.90 6.81
C GLY A 209 8.42 -29.24 7.21
N ALA A 210 9.33 -28.99 6.26
CA ALA A 210 10.52 -28.17 6.52
C ALA A 210 10.13 -26.76 7.04
N ASP A 211 10.89 -26.26 8.03
CA ASP A 211 10.66 -24.93 8.61
C ASP A 211 11.24 -23.84 7.69
N TRP A 212 10.43 -23.43 6.71
CA TRP A 212 10.78 -22.36 5.79
C TRP A 212 10.55 -20.99 6.42
N LYS A 213 11.62 -20.19 6.48
CA LYS A 213 11.59 -18.81 6.97
C LYS A 213 11.85 -17.84 5.84
N LEU A 214 11.24 -16.66 5.93
CA LEU A 214 11.53 -15.58 4.99
C LEU A 214 12.97 -15.10 5.21
N ASP A 215 13.80 -15.19 4.17
CA ASP A 215 15.17 -14.68 4.15
C ASP A 215 15.20 -13.14 4.16
N SER A 216 14.24 -12.53 3.46
CA SER A 216 14.07 -11.08 3.38
C SER A 216 12.58 -10.70 3.38
N PRO A 217 12.22 -9.45 3.74
CA PRO A 217 10.86 -8.97 3.58
C PRO A 217 10.37 -9.14 2.14
N VAL A 218 9.08 -9.47 1.98
CA VAL A 218 8.46 -9.59 0.65
C VAL A 218 8.50 -8.25 -0.05
N ARG A 219 9.07 -8.22 -1.25
CA ARG A 219 9.19 -7.00 -2.03
C ARG A 219 8.10 -6.97 -3.08
N VAL A 220 7.11 -6.10 -2.87
CA VAL A 220 6.07 -5.80 -3.86
C VAL A 220 6.47 -4.57 -4.65
N TYR A 221 6.40 -4.64 -5.97
CA TYR A 221 6.73 -3.53 -6.86
C TYR A 221 5.82 -3.51 -8.08
N HIS A 222 5.66 -2.33 -8.67
CA HIS A 222 4.81 -2.15 -9.85
C HIS A 222 5.68 -1.93 -11.08
N GLN A 223 5.53 -2.78 -12.09
CA GLN A 223 6.33 -2.72 -13.31
C GLN A 223 5.43 -2.96 -14.53
N PHE A 224 5.47 -2.03 -15.49
CA PHE A 224 4.69 -2.10 -16.74
C PHE A 224 3.18 -2.30 -16.54
N GLY A 225 2.58 -1.68 -15.52
CA GLY A 225 1.15 -1.82 -15.24
C GLY A 225 0.77 -3.07 -14.44
N ILE A 226 1.74 -3.93 -14.10
CA ILE A 226 1.53 -5.20 -13.41
C ILE A 226 2.17 -5.11 -12.03
N ASP A 227 1.42 -5.52 -10.99
CA ASP A 227 1.98 -5.67 -9.65
C ASP A 227 2.77 -6.99 -9.60
N ARG A 228 4.01 -6.91 -9.13
CA ARG A 228 4.95 -8.01 -9.01
C ARG A 228 5.36 -8.19 -7.56
N ALA A 229 5.70 -9.43 -7.20
CA ALA A 229 6.22 -9.75 -5.88
C ALA A 229 7.46 -10.63 -5.99
N GLU A 230 8.46 -10.31 -5.17
CA GLU A 230 9.64 -11.12 -4.93
C GLU A 230 9.57 -11.70 -3.51
N VAL A 231 9.65 -13.02 -3.39
CA VAL A 231 9.63 -13.73 -2.10
C VAL A 231 10.86 -14.62 -2.02
N ASN A 232 11.61 -14.49 -0.92
CA ASN A 232 12.83 -15.24 -0.67
C ASN A 232 12.64 -16.13 0.56
N TRP A 233 12.75 -17.44 0.37
CA TRP A 233 12.59 -18.46 1.41
C TRP A 233 13.91 -19.18 1.68
N ARG A 234 14.18 -19.45 2.95
CA ARG A 234 15.33 -20.23 3.42
C ARG A 234 14.83 -21.31 4.37
N ALA A 235 15.18 -22.56 4.10
CA ALA A 235 14.91 -23.66 5.01
C ALA A 235 15.92 -23.65 6.16
N ASP A 236 15.50 -24.10 7.34
CA ASP A 236 16.41 -24.28 8.47
C ASP A 236 17.55 -25.27 8.11
N GLY A 237 18.80 -24.88 8.36
CA GLY A 237 19.97 -25.67 7.98
C GLY A 237 20.35 -25.68 6.50
N SER A 238 19.66 -24.92 5.62
CA SER A 238 20.09 -24.72 4.23
C SER A 238 20.76 -23.36 4.02
N ASP A 239 21.90 -23.38 3.32
CA ASP A 239 22.56 -22.17 2.84
C ASP A 239 21.90 -21.61 1.58
N GLN A 240 21.07 -22.40 0.91
CA GLN A 240 20.40 -22.00 -0.31
C GLN A 240 19.12 -21.23 0.01
N VAL A 241 18.92 -20.13 -0.72
CA VAL A 241 17.70 -19.31 -0.65
C VAL A 241 16.91 -19.54 -1.92
N VAL A 242 15.66 -19.97 -1.79
CA VAL A 242 14.73 -20.13 -2.89
C VAL A 242 14.02 -18.81 -3.15
N GLN A 243 14.14 -18.30 -4.37
CA GLN A 243 13.60 -17.02 -4.79
C GLN A 243 12.46 -17.23 -5.78
N PHE A 244 11.34 -16.58 -5.50
CA PHE A 244 10.15 -16.54 -6.34
C PHE A 244 9.97 -15.15 -6.94
N PHE A 245 9.73 -15.10 -8.24
CA PHE A 245 9.20 -13.94 -8.94
C PHE A 245 7.78 -14.23 -9.36
N MET A 246 6.87 -13.37 -8.93
CA MET A 246 5.45 -13.52 -9.20
C MET A 246 4.84 -12.28 -9.80
N GLN A 247 3.76 -12.49 -10.54
CA GLN A 247 2.91 -11.46 -11.10
C GLN A 247 1.50 -11.60 -10.52
N TYR A 248 0.86 -10.47 -10.24
CA TYR A 248 -0.54 -10.40 -9.87
C TYR A 248 -1.37 -10.08 -11.10
N LEU A 249 -2.19 -11.03 -11.53
CA LEU A 249 -3.02 -10.92 -12.72
C LEU A 249 -4.49 -10.95 -12.31
N ILE A 250 -5.31 -10.12 -12.97
CA ILE A 250 -6.75 -10.08 -12.74
C ILE A 250 -7.43 -10.97 -13.79
N ASP A 251 -8.25 -11.90 -13.33
CA ASP A 251 -9.03 -12.77 -14.20
C ASP A 251 -10.29 -12.06 -14.76
N PRO A 252 -11.01 -12.65 -15.73
CA PRO A 252 -12.22 -12.04 -16.31
C PRO A 252 -13.36 -11.86 -15.32
N ASN A 253 -13.29 -12.52 -14.16
CA ASN A 253 -14.25 -12.42 -13.07
C ASN A 253 -13.85 -11.36 -12.03
N ASP A 254 -12.83 -10.54 -12.34
CA ASP A 254 -12.27 -9.52 -11.45
C ASP A 254 -11.65 -10.09 -10.16
N VAL A 255 -11.23 -11.36 -10.20
CA VAL A 255 -10.50 -12.00 -9.11
C VAL A 255 -9.01 -11.94 -9.43
N GLY A 256 -8.26 -11.25 -8.58
CA GLY A 256 -6.81 -11.18 -8.72
C GLY A 256 -6.13 -12.44 -8.19
N GLN A 257 -5.26 -13.03 -9.00
CA GLN A 257 -4.56 -14.27 -8.72
C GLN A 257 -3.06 -14.07 -8.88
N TRP A 258 -2.29 -14.79 -8.06
CA TRP A 258 -0.83 -14.87 -8.23
C TRP A 258 -0.47 -15.91 -9.29
N HIS A 259 0.55 -15.56 -10.06
CA HIS A 259 1.18 -16.39 -11.06
C HIS A 259 2.69 -16.40 -10.81
N ILE A 260 3.31 -17.57 -10.86
CA ILE A 260 4.75 -17.72 -10.68
C ILE A 260 5.43 -17.62 -12.04
N GLU A 261 6.16 -16.52 -12.24
CA GLU A 261 6.92 -16.29 -13.47
C GLU A 261 8.24 -17.06 -13.46
N LEU A 262 8.91 -17.11 -12.30
CA LEU A 262 10.20 -17.77 -12.16
C LEU A 262 10.43 -18.23 -10.72
N VAL A 263 10.90 -19.47 -10.57
CA VAL A 263 11.45 -20.01 -9.33
C VAL A 263 12.91 -20.37 -9.58
N GLN A 264 13.81 -19.86 -8.75
CA GLN A 264 15.23 -20.14 -8.85
C GLN A 264 15.92 -20.12 -7.49
N ILE A 265 17.10 -20.74 -7.40
CA ILE A 265 18.00 -20.49 -6.27
C ILE A 265 18.58 -19.09 -6.42
N LYS A 266 18.44 -18.26 -5.38
CA LYS A 266 18.99 -16.91 -5.32
C LYS A 266 20.51 -17.00 -5.49
N ARG A 267 21.02 -16.42 -6.58
CA ARG A 267 22.45 -16.28 -6.84
C ARG A 267 22.84 -14.84 -6.59
N GLU A 268 23.81 -14.63 -5.71
CA GLU A 268 24.43 -13.32 -5.59
C GLU A 268 25.21 -13.05 -6.87
N ARG A 269 24.80 -12.01 -7.60
CA ARG A 269 25.55 -11.58 -8.77
C ARG A 269 26.84 -10.95 -8.25
N LEU A 270 27.95 -11.68 -8.41
CA LEU A 270 29.30 -11.12 -8.22
C LEU A 270 29.52 -10.07 -9.30
N VAL A 271 29.11 -8.83 -9.04
CA VAL A 271 29.45 -7.69 -9.90
C VAL A 271 30.86 -7.28 -9.50
N ALA A 272 31.83 -7.41 -10.41
CA ALA A 272 33.18 -6.91 -10.17
C ALA A 272 33.11 -5.39 -9.96
N GLU A 273 33.63 -4.92 -8.82
CA GLU A 273 33.58 -3.50 -8.41
C GLU A 273 34.28 -2.53 -9.38
N SER A 274 35.01 -3.02 -10.39
CA SER A 274 35.91 -2.22 -11.24
C SER A 274 35.52 -2.10 -12.71
N ILE A 275 34.29 -2.45 -13.10
CA ILE A 275 33.78 -2.14 -14.45
C ILE A 275 32.72 -1.05 -14.36
N LEU A 276 33.13 0.15 -13.93
CA LEU A 276 32.42 1.42 -14.07
C LEU A 276 33.43 2.56 -14.24
#